data_AF-A0A395IEI2-F1
#
_entry.id   AF-A0A395IEI2-F1
#
_cell.length_a   1.000
_cell.length_b   1.000
_cell.length_c   1.000
_cell.angle_alpha   90.00
_cell.angle_beta   90.00
_cell.angle_gamma   90.00
#
_symmetry.space_group_name_H-M   'P 1'
#
loop_
_entity.id
_entity.type
_entity.pdbx_description
1 polymer ?
#
loop_
_entity_poly.entity_id
_entity_poly.type
_entity_poly.pdbx_seq_one_letter_code
_entity_poly.pdbx_strand_id
1 'polypeptide(L)'
;MTWNGAQGFQTKPTSPFYVPFHNELSDSTLAASGVLGTTHTERNLTFVYVDLSGHMIPQYAPSASYRTVEYLLGRIDSLSSTAPFTTQKDVAQTTEPLGNGTAPPIKRALGEMQL
;
A
#
# COMPACT_ATOMS: atom_id res chain seq x y z
N MET A 1 7.09 -18.81 3.86
CA MET A 1 6.23 -18.90 5.07
C MET A 1 5.01 -19.75 4.72
N THR A 2 4.54 -20.57 5.65
CA THR A 2 3.29 -21.35 5.54
C THR A 2 2.35 -20.88 6.62
N TRP A 3 1.12 -20.52 6.27
CA TRP A 3 0.11 -20.06 7.23
C TRP A 3 -1.28 -20.50 6.80
N ASN A 4 -2.10 -20.78 7.82
CA ASN A 4 -3.51 -21.13 7.65
C ASN A 4 -3.74 -22.18 6.54
N GLY A 5 -2.92 -23.24 6.53
CA GLY A 5 -3.07 -24.40 5.63
C GLY A 5 -2.38 -24.33 4.26
N ALA A 6 -1.73 -23.22 3.88
CA ALA A 6 -1.02 -23.15 2.60
C ALA A 6 0.31 -22.38 2.66
N GLN A 7 1.23 -22.76 1.77
CA GLN A 7 2.55 -22.15 1.65
C GLN A 7 2.51 -20.96 0.69
N GLY A 8 2.99 -19.80 1.14
CA GLY A 8 3.08 -18.61 0.31
C GLY A 8 1.72 -18.03 -0.08
N PHE A 9 1.76 -16.91 -0.82
CA PHE A 9 0.57 -16.34 -1.43
C PHE A 9 0.13 -17.22 -2.61
N GLN A 10 -1.17 -17.48 -2.71
CA GLN A 10 -1.77 -18.24 -3.81
C GLN A 10 -2.14 -17.33 -4.98
N THR A 11 -2.25 -16.03 -4.72
CA THR A 11 -2.46 -15.02 -5.74
C THR A 11 -1.35 -13.97 -5.67
N LYS A 12 -0.99 -13.42 -6.83
CA LYS A 12 0.05 -12.40 -6.90
C LYS A 12 -0.46 -11.11 -6.23
N PRO A 13 0.32 -10.47 -5.33
CA PRO A 13 0.04 -9.12 -4.86
C PRO A 13 -0.05 -8.13 -6.03
N THR A 14 -1.22 -7.50 -6.21
CA THR A 14 -1.48 -6.50 -7.25
C THR A 14 -2.28 -5.31 -6.76
N SER A 15 -2.93 -5.38 -5.60
CA SER A 15 -3.79 -4.30 -5.12
C SER A 15 -2.97 -3.05 -4.75
N PRO A 16 -3.45 -1.84 -5.08
CA PRO A 16 -2.73 -0.62 -4.77
C PRO A 16 -2.71 -0.35 -3.27
N PHE A 17 -1.56 0.05 -2.74
CA PHE A 17 -1.49 0.63 -1.39
C PHE A 17 -1.71 2.14 -1.49
N TYR A 18 -2.87 2.61 -1.03
CA TYR A 18 -3.29 4.01 -1.14
C TYR A 18 -3.13 4.76 0.18
N VAL A 19 -2.47 5.91 0.09
CA VAL A 19 -2.31 6.89 1.17
C VAL A 19 -3.16 8.12 0.85
N PRO A 20 -4.13 8.47 1.71
CA PRO A 20 -5.03 9.60 1.45
C PRO A 20 -4.32 10.93 1.29
N PHE A 21 -4.90 11.82 0.48
CA PHE A 21 -4.57 13.25 0.51
C PHE A 21 -4.83 13.81 1.90
N HIS A 22 -3.97 14.72 2.34
CA HIS A 22 -4.01 15.32 3.67
C HIS A 22 -3.41 16.71 3.65
N ASN A 23 -3.82 17.52 4.63
CA ASN A 23 -3.16 18.80 4.88
C ASN A 23 -1.96 18.55 5.78
N GLU A 24 -0.83 19.15 5.40
CA GLU A 24 0.37 19.16 6.22
C GLU A 24 0.32 20.31 7.22
N LEU A 25 0.85 20.06 8.43
CA LEU A 25 1.06 21.12 9.42
C LEU A 25 2.35 21.92 9.12
N SER A 26 3.24 21.36 8.31
CA SER A 26 4.51 21.97 7.91
C SER A 26 4.95 21.46 6.55
N ASP A 27 5.29 22.36 5.63
CA ASP A 27 5.82 22.03 4.30
C ASP A 27 7.18 21.32 4.35
N SER A 28 7.85 21.34 5.50
CA SER A 28 9.08 20.58 5.71
C SER A 28 8.83 19.07 5.91
N THR A 29 7.57 18.66 6.13
CA THR A 29 7.19 17.26 6.23
C THR A 29 7.01 16.71 4.82
N LEU A 30 7.95 15.91 4.35
CA LEU A 30 7.85 15.20 3.07
C LEU A 30 6.95 13.97 3.23
N ALA A 31 5.63 14.16 3.38
CA ALA A 31 4.68 13.05 3.38
C ALA A 31 3.91 12.98 2.05
N ALA A 32 4.16 11.93 1.28
CA ALA A 32 3.48 11.72 0.02
C ALA A 32 2.04 11.20 0.22
N SER A 33 1.23 11.34 -0.82
CA SER A 33 -0.14 10.81 -0.92
C SER A 33 -0.35 10.15 -2.29
N GLY A 34 -1.38 9.32 -2.42
CA GLY A 34 -1.69 8.57 -3.63
C GLY A 34 -1.36 7.08 -3.52
N VAL A 35 -1.15 6.41 -4.65
CA VAL A 35 -0.70 5.01 -4.67
C VAL A 35 0.80 4.96 -4.39
N LEU A 36 1.18 4.53 -3.19
CA LEU A 36 2.57 4.51 -2.71
C LEU A 36 3.09 3.09 -2.50
N GLY A 37 2.58 2.13 -3.27
CA GLY A 37 2.97 0.75 -3.07
C GLY A 37 1.99 -0.29 -3.56
N THR A 38 2.13 -1.49 -2.99
CA THR A 38 1.23 -2.63 -3.20
C THR A 38 0.84 -3.23 -1.86
N THR A 39 -0.42 -3.64 -1.73
CA THR A 39 -0.90 -4.38 -0.58
C THR A 39 -1.53 -5.70 -1.01
N HIS A 40 -1.55 -6.68 -0.10
CA HIS A 40 -2.21 -7.96 -0.32
C HIS A 40 -2.64 -8.54 1.02
N THR A 41 -3.89 -8.97 1.13
CA THR A 41 -4.39 -9.69 2.31
C THR A 41 -4.88 -11.06 1.88
N GLU A 42 -4.30 -12.11 2.44
CA GLU A 42 -4.68 -13.49 2.11
C GLU A 42 -4.60 -14.37 3.36
N ARG A 43 -5.68 -15.08 3.67
CA ARG A 43 -5.79 -15.94 4.85
C ARG A 43 -5.33 -15.24 6.15
N ASN A 44 -5.80 -14.00 6.36
CA ASN A 44 -5.51 -13.15 7.52
C ASN A 44 -4.04 -12.70 7.68
N LEU A 45 -3.22 -12.85 6.65
CA LEU A 45 -1.90 -12.20 6.57
C LEU A 45 -1.98 -11.03 5.60
N THR A 46 -1.60 -9.84 6.05
CA THR A 46 -1.46 -8.66 5.21
C THR A 46 0.00 -8.36 4.92
N PHE A 47 0.32 -8.17 3.64
CA PHE A 47 1.58 -7.69 3.13
C PHE A 47 1.42 -6.26 2.61
N VAL A 48 2.43 -5.43 2.87
CA VAL A 48 2.50 -4.05 2.38
C VAL A 48 3.91 -3.80 1.86
N TYR A 49 4.00 -3.46 0.59
CA TYR A 49 5.19 -2.91 -0.04
C TYR A 49 5.02 -1.40 -0.14
N VAL A 50 5.99 -0.64 0.35
CA VAL A 50 5.96 0.83 0.38
C VAL A 50 7.07 1.36 -0.51
N ASP A 51 6.70 2.15 -1.50
CA ASP A 51 7.66 2.78 -2.40
C ASP A 51 8.49 3.84 -1.69
N LEU A 52 9.71 4.05 -2.22
CA LEU A 52 10.62 5.13 -1.79
C LEU A 52 10.92 5.13 -0.28
N SER A 53 10.78 3.99 0.39
CA SER A 53 11.05 3.83 1.81
C SER A 53 12.32 3.02 2.05
N GLY A 54 13.04 3.39 3.12
CA GLY A 54 14.18 2.63 3.66
C GLY A 54 13.78 1.67 4.78
N HIS A 55 14.79 1.25 5.56
CA HIS A 55 14.60 0.33 6.71
C HIS A 55 13.67 0.88 7.78
N MET A 56 13.65 2.21 7.95
CA MET A 56 12.79 2.90 8.89
C MET A 56 11.64 3.57 8.15
N ILE A 57 10.59 2.81 7.80
CA ILE A 57 9.44 3.34 7.03
C ILE A 57 8.87 4.62 7.64
N PRO A 58 8.68 4.76 8.97
CA PRO A 58 8.16 5.99 9.55
C PRO A 58 9.03 7.22 9.33
N GLN A 59 10.35 7.05 9.12
CA GLN A 59 11.26 8.16 8.83
C GLN A 59 11.16 8.64 7.38
N TYR A 60 10.96 7.73 6.43
CA TYR A 60 11.02 8.02 5.00
C TYR A 60 9.63 8.15 4.34
N ALA A 61 8.61 7.53 4.92
CA ALA A 61 7.23 7.53 4.45
C ALA A 61 6.26 7.59 5.64
N PRO A 62 6.17 8.74 6.35
CA PRO A 62 5.39 8.86 7.58
C PRO A 62 3.88 8.67 7.36
N SER A 63 3.31 9.25 6.30
CA SER A 63 1.88 9.11 5.94
C SER A 63 1.50 7.66 5.62
N ALA A 64 2.34 6.97 4.85
CA ALA A 64 2.21 5.55 4.58
C ALA A 64 2.26 4.70 5.85
N SER A 65 3.21 4.99 6.73
CA SER A 65 3.34 4.28 8.01
C SER A 65 2.09 4.46 8.87
N TYR A 66 1.59 5.68 8.99
CA TYR A 66 0.35 5.95 9.73
C TYR A 66 -0.85 5.21 9.12
N ARG A 67 -0.97 5.19 7.78
CA ARG A 67 -2.03 4.45 7.08
C ARG A 67 -2.02 2.95 7.41
N THR A 68 -0.83 2.34 7.50
CA THR A 68 -0.73 0.91 7.89
C THR A 68 -1.20 0.67 9.33
N VAL A 69 -0.94 1.60 10.24
CA VAL A 69 -1.43 1.53 11.63
C VAL A 69 -2.95 1.70 11.71
N GLU A 70 -3.55 2.59 10.90
CA GLU A 70 -5.01 2.70 10.84
C GLU A 70 -5.67 1.37 10.46
N TYR A 71 -5.12 0.68 9.47
CA TYR A 71 -5.61 -0.64 9.06
C TYR A 71 -5.40 -1.69 10.14
N LEU A 72 -4.22 -1.75 10.75
CA LEU A 72 -3.92 -2.70 11.83
C LEU A 72 -4.87 -2.55 13.02
N LEU A 73 -5.27 -1.31 13.33
CA LEU A 73 -6.21 -0.98 14.40
C LEU A 73 -7.69 -1.10 13.98
N GLY A 74 -7.99 -1.55 12.76
CA GLY A 74 -9.35 -1.69 12.25
C GLY A 74 -10.09 -0.37 12.05
N ARG A 75 -9.37 0.75 11.89
CA ARG A 75 -9.97 2.07 11.63
C ARG A 75 -10.40 2.23 10.18
N ILE A 76 -9.87 1.42 9.29
CA ILE A 76 -10.20 1.37 7.87
C ILE A 76 -10.31 -0.10 7.42
N ASP A 77 -11.20 -0.36 6.47
CA ASP A 77 -11.46 -1.74 6.01
C ASP A 77 -10.38 -2.28 5.06
N SER A 78 -9.63 -1.40 4.39
CA SER A 78 -8.64 -1.80 3.39
C SER A 78 -7.56 -0.73 3.18
N LEU A 79 -6.34 -1.20 2.93
CA LEU A 79 -5.20 -0.38 2.51
C LEU A 79 -5.30 0.12 1.05
N SER A 80 -6.32 -0.33 0.30
CA SER A 80 -6.68 0.21 -1.02
C SER A 80 -7.86 1.18 -0.96
N SER A 81 -8.39 1.49 0.22
CA SER A 81 -9.51 2.42 0.38
C SER A 81 -9.07 3.86 0.13
N THR A 82 -9.88 4.62 -0.61
CA THR A 82 -9.73 6.07 -0.78
C THR A 82 -10.38 6.88 0.33
N ALA A 83 -10.86 6.25 1.42
CA ALA A 83 -11.36 6.98 2.57
C ALA A 83 -10.25 7.85 3.19
N PRO A 84 -10.55 9.10 3.59
CA PRO A 84 -9.57 10.01 4.18
C PRO A 84 -8.99 9.45 5.48
N PHE A 85 -7.89 10.04 5.96
CA PHE A 85 -7.39 9.73 7.28
C PHE A 85 -8.47 9.98 8.34
N THR A 86 -8.54 9.11 9.35
CA THR A 86 -9.53 9.25 10.43
C THR A 86 -9.39 10.55 11.22
N THR A 87 -8.22 11.19 11.16
CA THR A 87 -7.89 12.48 11.79
C THR A 87 -8.10 13.69 10.87
N GLN A 88 -8.35 13.49 9.57
CA GLN A 88 -8.51 14.58 8.58
C GLN A 88 -9.63 14.23 7.57
N LYS A 89 -10.86 14.08 8.07
CA LYS A 89 -12.00 13.57 7.28
C LYS A 89 -12.49 14.51 6.18
N ASP A 90 -12.19 15.81 6.29
CA ASP A 90 -12.70 16.85 5.40
C ASP A 90 -11.82 17.07 4.17
N VAL A 91 -10.72 16.32 4.02
CA VAL A 91 -9.83 16.42 2.86
C VAL A 91 -10.37 15.56 1.72
N ALA A 92 -10.72 16.21 0.61
CA ALA A 92 -11.22 15.55 -0.58
C ALA A 92 -10.19 14.54 -1.14
N GLN A 93 -10.70 13.38 -1.57
CA GLN A 93 -9.90 12.26 -2.07
C GLN A 93 -10.17 12.04 -3.56
N THR A 94 -9.31 11.26 -4.23
CA THR A 94 -9.54 10.91 -5.63
C THR A 94 -10.81 10.07 -5.80
N THR A 95 -11.58 10.37 -6.83
CA THR A 95 -12.70 9.54 -7.30
C THR A 95 -12.31 8.62 -8.45
N GLU A 96 -11.13 8.82 -9.02
CA GLU A 96 -10.63 8.04 -10.14
C GLU A 96 -10.19 6.64 -9.68
N PRO A 97 -10.32 5.61 -10.52
CA PRO A 97 -9.80 4.27 -10.24
C PRO A 97 -8.30 4.30 -9.95
N LEU A 98 -7.88 3.64 -8.86
CA LEU A 98 -6.48 3.63 -8.41
C LEU A 98 -5.53 2.80 -9.31
N GLY A 99 -6.07 1.90 -10.13
CA GLY A 99 -5.27 0.95 -10.91
C GLY A 99 -4.60 -0.12 -10.02
N ASN A 100 -3.45 -0.61 -10.47
CA ASN A 100 -2.67 -1.62 -9.75
C ASN A 100 -1.60 -0.97 -8.85
N GLY A 101 -1.13 -1.73 -7.86
CA GLY A 101 0.04 -1.37 -7.07
C GLY A 101 1.35 -1.46 -7.86
N THR A 102 2.41 -0.94 -7.26
CA THR A 102 3.72 -0.66 -7.88
C THR A 102 4.82 -1.69 -7.63
N ALA A 103 4.55 -2.79 -6.93
CA ALA A 103 5.61 -3.71 -6.49
C ALA A 103 6.42 -4.30 -7.67
N PRO A 104 7.76 -4.34 -7.57
CA PRO A 104 8.67 -4.81 -8.62
C PRO A 104 8.46 -6.30 -9.00
N PRO A 105 9.02 -6.76 -10.14
CA PRO A 105 8.19 -7.21 -11.25
C PRO A 105 7.57 -8.60 -11.11
N ILE A 106 6.38 -8.67 -11.72
CA ILE A 106 5.74 -9.83 -12.35
C ILE A 106 6.79 -10.59 -13.15
N LYS A 107 6.79 -11.94 -13.12
CA LYS A 107 7.69 -12.78 -13.93
C LYS A 107 7.92 -12.11 -15.30
N ARG A 108 9.17 -11.82 -15.66
CA ARG A 108 9.51 -11.61 -17.07
C ARG A 108 8.97 -12.85 -17.79
N ALA A 109 8.06 -12.67 -18.74
CA ALA A 109 7.95 -13.68 -19.79
C ALA A 109 9.34 -13.74 -20.41
N LEU A 110 10.13 -14.75 -20.05
CA LEU A 110 11.26 -15.16 -20.86
C LEU A 110 10.61 -15.53 -22.18
N GLY A 111 10.69 -14.63 -23.16
CA GLY A 111 10.24 -14.91 -24.51
C GLY A 111 10.81 -16.26 -24.92
N GLU A 112 9.98 -17.09 -25.55
CA GLU A 112 10.39 -18.37 -26.08
C GLU A 112 11.72 -18.19 -26.81
N MET A 113 12.76 -18.82 -26.27
CA MET A 113 14.06 -18.82 -26.90
C MET A 113 13.93 -19.80 -28.06
N GLN A 114 13.56 -19.27 -29.22
CA GLN A 114 13.41 -20.02 -30.44
C GLN A 114 14.81 -20.57 -30.81
N LEU A 115 14.96 -21.89 -30.63
CA LEU A 115 16.08 -22.66 -31.16
C LEU A 115 16.00 -22.73 -32.69
#